data_AF-A0A1F9VT40-F1
#
_entry.id   AF-A0A1F9VT40-F1
#
_cell.length_a   1.000
_cell.length_b   1.000
_cell.length_c   1.000
_cell.angle_alpha   90.00
_cell.angle_beta   90.00
_cell.angle_gamma   90.00
#
_symmetry.space_group_name_H-M   'P 1'
#
loop_
_entity.id
_entity.type
_entity.pdbx_description
1 polymer ?
#
loop_
_entity_poly.entity_id
_entity_poly.type
_entity_poly.pdbx_seq_one_letter_code
_entity_poly.pdbx_strand_id
1 'polypeptide(L)'
;MPPPLILGEELAKNLGLRVGDDAVLVSPQGASTGMSILPKMRKFRVSGLVRTGYYEFDNTMAYCPIAAAGDFFGLGGGANGVGVRLKNINAAPAAAADLRKALGFAYTVKTYADMNQTLFAALKLEKFVMSLVLALIILVATFNIASNLLMMSVEKLRDIGILRALGAGPGFIRRVFFWEGNLIAVTGISLGVLLGVGVSVFLAVYPVIELPADIYYITKVPVELKLVNILATAAVSYVLCMLSAVYPALRASKVSPIDAIRYG
;
A
#
# COMPACT_ATOMS: atom_id res chain seq x y z
N MET A 1 -45.58 -12.49 6.33
CA MET A 1 -44.63 -11.70 7.15
C MET A 1 -43.78 -10.84 6.23
N PRO A 2 -43.38 -9.62 6.64
CA PRO A 2 -42.45 -8.81 5.87
C PRO A 2 -41.12 -9.56 5.65
N PRO A 3 -40.50 -9.46 4.46
CA PRO A 3 -39.21 -10.09 4.19
C PRO A 3 -38.11 -9.53 5.12
N PRO A 4 -37.10 -10.35 5.48
CA PRO A 4 -36.00 -9.92 6.33
C PRO A 4 -35.08 -8.94 5.60
N LEU A 5 -34.56 -7.97 6.35
CA LEU A 5 -33.63 -6.95 5.91
C LEU A 5 -32.48 -6.83 6.90
N ILE A 6 -31.26 -6.81 6.38
CA ILE A 6 -30.05 -6.52 7.16
C ILE A 6 -29.58 -5.13 6.75
N LEU A 7 -29.40 -4.24 7.71
CA LEU A 7 -28.92 -2.88 7.48
C LEU A 7 -27.46 -2.75 7.94
N GLY A 8 -26.70 -1.88 7.30
CA GLY A 8 -25.45 -1.42 7.88
C GLY A 8 -25.69 -0.74 9.23
N GLU A 9 -24.76 -0.91 10.17
CA GLU A 9 -24.92 -0.43 11.55
C GLU A 9 -25.12 1.10 11.61
N GLU A 10 -24.35 1.85 10.84
CA GLU A 10 -24.44 3.32 10.78
C GLU A 10 -25.73 3.78 10.09
N LEU A 11 -26.18 3.09 9.04
CA LEU A 11 -27.47 3.36 8.39
C LEU A 11 -28.63 3.16 9.37
N ALA A 12 -28.60 2.08 10.16
CA ALA A 12 -29.65 1.81 11.15
C ALA A 12 -29.67 2.88 12.27
N LYS A 13 -28.51 3.31 12.76
CA LYS A 13 -28.40 4.41 13.74
C LYS A 13 -28.98 5.72 13.19
N ASN A 14 -28.62 6.09 11.96
CA ASN A 14 -29.08 7.32 11.32
C ASN A 14 -30.60 7.31 11.07
N LEU A 15 -31.17 6.14 10.80
CA LEU A 15 -32.62 5.98 10.63
C LEU A 15 -33.38 5.72 11.95
N GLY A 16 -32.68 5.59 13.08
CA GLY A 16 -33.28 5.27 14.37
C GLY A 16 -33.90 3.87 14.45
N LEU A 17 -33.46 2.94 13.59
CA LEU A 17 -34.00 1.58 13.48
C LEU A 17 -33.17 0.59 14.31
N ARG A 18 -33.86 -0.37 14.93
CA ARG A 18 -33.25 -1.48 15.69
C ARG A 18 -33.67 -2.83 15.10
N VAL A 19 -32.96 -3.88 15.51
CA VAL A 19 -33.32 -5.25 15.17
C VAL A 19 -34.72 -5.53 15.72
N GLY A 20 -35.62 -5.97 14.84
CA GLY A 20 -37.02 -6.21 15.15
C GLY A 20 -37.98 -5.17 14.56
N ASP A 21 -37.49 -3.97 14.20
CA ASP A 21 -38.30 -2.88 13.64
C ASP A 21 -38.65 -3.10 12.16
N ASP A 22 -39.67 -2.40 11.68
CA ASP A 22 -40.06 -2.40 10.28
C ASP A 22 -39.45 -1.20 9.54
N ALA A 23 -38.77 -1.46 8.41
CA ALA A 23 -38.22 -0.46 7.51
C ALA A 23 -39.04 -0.42 6.20
N VAL A 24 -39.30 0.78 5.67
CA VAL A 24 -39.97 0.95 4.37
C VAL A 24 -38.94 1.28 3.31
N LEU A 25 -38.74 0.34 2.38
CA LEU A 25 -37.92 0.58 1.19
C LEU A 25 -38.74 1.31 0.14
N VAL A 26 -38.18 2.40 -0.38
CA VAL A 26 -38.80 3.26 -1.40
C VAL A 26 -37.91 3.25 -2.64
N SER A 27 -38.45 2.79 -3.76
CA SER A 27 -37.76 2.81 -5.06
C SER A 27 -38.36 3.91 -5.94
N PRO A 28 -37.52 4.83 -6.48
CA PRO A 28 -37.97 5.83 -7.44
C PRO A 28 -38.27 5.25 -8.82
N GLN A 29 -37.95 3.98 -9.09
CA GLN A 29 -38.18 3.31 -10.39
C GLN A 29 -39.58 2.67 -10.47
N GLY A 30 -40.60 3.41 -10.01
CA GLY A 30 -41.97 2.93 -9.93
C GLY A 30 -42.73 2.94 -11.27
N ALA A 31 -44.00 2.50 -11.25
CA ALA A 31 -44.82 2.44 -12.45
C ALA A 31 -45.10 3.86 -12.99
N SER A 32 -44.77 4.09 -14.26
CA SER A 32 -45.02 5.36 -14.95
C SER A 32 -46.47 5.44 -15.42
N THR A 33 -47.34 6.06 -14.62
CA THR A 33 -48.69 6.43 -15.08
C THR A 33 -48.65 7.83 -15.66
N GLY A 34 -48.21 7.94 -16.93
CA GLY A 34 -48.40 9.06 -17.86
C GLY A 34 -47.93 10.49 -17.50
N MET A 35 -48.01 10.89 -16.23
CA MET A 35 -47.79 12.24 -15.73
C MET A 35 -47.10 12.26 -14.34
N SER A 36 -46.92 11.11 -13.68
CA SER A 36 -46.17 11.00 -12.41
C SER A 36 -45.59 9.60 -12.20
N ILE A 37 -44.41 9.53 -11.57
CA ILE A 37 -43.75 8.28 -11.16
C ILE A 37 -44.19 7.99 -9.72
N LEU A 38 -45.09 7.03 -9.53
CA LEU A 38 -45.47 6.57 -8.19
C LEU A 38 -44.37 5.66 -7.64
N PRO A 39 -43.63 6.06 -6.59
CA PRO A 39 -42.54 5.24 -6.06
C PRO A 39 -43.09 3.92 -5.51
N LYS A 40 -42.38 2.82 -5.77
CA LYS A 40 -42.72 1.52 -5.19
C LYS A 40 -42.28 1.50 -3.73
N MET A 41 -43.20 1.21 -2.83
CA MET A 41 -42.95 1.10 -1.40
C MET A 41 -43.22 -0.33 -0.93
N ARG A 42 -42.32 -0.91 -0.13
CA ARG A 42 -42.53 -2.22 0.49
C ARG A 42 -41.94 -2.24 1.90
N LYS A 43 -42.69 -2.82 2.84
CA LYS A 43 -42.24 -3.03 4.21
C LYS A 43 -41.32 -4.25 4.30
N PHE A 44 -40.22 -4.10 5.00
CA PHE A 44 -39.27 -5.14 5.35
C PHE A 44 -39.02 -5.09 6.86
N ARG A 45 -38.63 -6.22 7.46
CA ARG A 45 -38.33 -6.29 8.89
C ARG A 45 -36.83 -6.41 9.11
N VAL A 46 -36.28 -5.55 9.97
CA VAL A 46 -34.85 -5.54 10.29
C VAL A 46 -34.52 -6.79 11.10
N SER A 47 -33.87 -7.76 10.47
CA SER A 47 -33.50 -9.04 11.08
C SER A 47 -32.09 -9.03 11.66
N GLY A 48 -31.24 -8.08 11.27
CA GLY A 48 -29.87 -7.98 11.74
C GLY A 48 -29.17 -6.71 11.29
N LEU A 49 -28.01 -6.45 11.89
CA LEU A 49 -27.11 -5.34 11.53
C LEU A 49 -25.78 -5.90 11.06
N VAL A 50 -25.17 -5.27 10.07
CA VAL A 50 -23.85 -5.62 9.56
C VAL A 50 -22.87 -4.47 9.77
N ARG A 51 -21.65 -4.81 10.18
CA ARG A 51 -20.53 -3.89 10.30
C ARG A 51 -19.38 -4.40 9.45
N THR A 52 -19.07 -3.66 8.40
CA THR A 52 -17.94 -3.95 7.49
C THR A 52 -16.67 -3.23 7.91
N GLY A 53 -16.79 -2.19 8.76
CA GLY A 53 -15.66 -1.36 9.18
C GLY A 53 -15.29 -0.30 8.13
N TYR A 54 -16.16 -0.02 7.16
CA TYR A 54 -16.02 1.11 6.26
C TYR A 54 -17.31 1.92 6.29
N TYR A 55 -17.22 3.15 6.79
CA TYR A 55 -18.38 4.00 7.07
C TYR A 55 -19.32 4.15 5.88
N GLU A 56 -18.80 4.39 4.66
CA GLU A 56 -19.68 4.55 3.50
C GLU A 56 -20.46 3.27 3.18
N PHE A 57 -19.87 2.09 3.39
CA PHE A 57 -20.57 0.81 3.20
C PHE A 57 -21.62 0.59 4.29
N ASP A 58 -21.26 0.84 5.55
CA ASP A 58 -22.15 0.65 6.70
C ASP A 58 -23.27 1.72 6.76
N ASN A 59 -23.10 2.85 6.08
CA ASN A 59 -24.10 3.92 6.00
C ASN A 59 -24.98 3.87 4.73
N THR A 60 -24.62 3.09 3.70
CA THR A 60 -25.38 3.08 2.43
C THR A 60 -25.94 1.72 2.02
N MET A 61 -25.48 0.63 2.64
CA MET A 61 -25.89 -0.71 2.21
C MET A 61 -27.00 -1.32 3.05
N ALA A 62 -27.90 -2.02 2.35
CA ALA A 62 -28.94 -2.87 2.91
C ALA A 62 -28.99 -4.19 2.12
N TYR A 63 -29.15 -5.30 2.83
CA TYR A 63 -29.15 -6.65 2.26
C TYR A 63 -30.48 -7.34 2.53
N CYS A 64 -31.06 -7.97 1.51
CA CYS A 64 -32.28 -8.76 1.62
C CYS A 64 -32.21 -10.00 0.71
N PRO A 65 -33.09 -10.99 0.90
CA PRO A 65 -33.14 -12.15 0.02
C PRO A 65 -33.43 -11.76 -1.43
N ILE A 66 -32.76 -12.43 -2.38
CA ILE A 66 -32.88 -12.13 -3.82
C ILE A 66 -34.31 -12.24 -4.34
N ALA A 67 -35.12 -13.17 -3.81
CA ALA A 67 -36.53 -13.29 -4.15
C ALA A 67 -37.33 -12.03 -3.75
N ALA A 68 -37.10 -11.51 -2.55
CA ALA A 68 -37.77 -10.30 -2.07
C ALA A 68 -37.34 -9.05 -2.85
N ALA A 69 -36.05 -8.97 -3.22
CA ALA A 69 -35.53 -7.92 -4.08
C ALA A 69 -36.12 -8.01 -5.50
N GLY A 70 -36.17 -9.21 -6.09
CA GLY A 70 -36.71 -9.45 -7.42
C GLY A 70 -38.17 -9.05 -7.54
N ASP A 71 -38.99 -9.42 -6.56
CA ASP A 71 -40.39 -8.97 -6.46
C ASP A 71 -40.51 -7.44 -6.35
N PHE A 72 -39.66 -6.82 -5.52
CA PHE A 72 -39.72 -5.37 -5.24
C PHE A 72 -39.31 -4.54 -6.48
N PHE A 73 -38.22 -4.94 -7.14
CA PHE A 73 -37.71 -4.28 -8.34
C PHE A 73 -38.42 -4.73 -9.63
N GLY A 74 -39.27 -5.76 -9.57
CA GLY A 74 -40.01 -6.27 -10.73
C GLY A 74 -39.13 -7.05 -11.73
N LEU A 75 -38.09 -7.73 -11.23
CA LEU A 75 -37.11 -8.45 -12.05
C LEU A 75 -37.56 -9.85 -12.49
N GLY A 76 -38.82 -10.25 -12.24
CA GLY A 76 -39.36 -11.54 -12.68
C GLY A 76 -38.58 -12.75 -12.15
N GLY A 77 -37.96 -12.64 -10.97
CA GLY A 77 -37.08 -13.67 -10.41
C GLY A 77 -35.63 -13.64 -10.91
N GLY A 78 -35.27 -12.71 -11.80
CA GLY A 78 -33.92 -12.48 -12.30
C GLY A 78 -33.07 -11.56 -11.40
N ALA A 79 -31.78 -11.45 -11.75
CA ALA A 79 -30.84 -10.54 -11.12
C ALA A 79 -30.45 -9.41 -12.08
N ASN A 80 -30.20 -8.22 -11.55
CA ASN A 80 -29.68 -7.07 -12.30
C ASN A 80 -28.16 -7.19 -12.59
N GLY A 81 -27.47 -8.12 -11.93
CA GLY A 81 -26.05 -8.36 -12.13
C GLY A 81 -25.59 -9.66 -11.47
N VAL A 82 -24.41 -10.12 -11.85
CA VAL A 82 -23.76 -11.31 -11.29
C VAL A 82 -22.40 -10.90 -10.73
N GLY A 83 -22.16 -11.23 -9.46
CA GLY A 83 -20.86 -11.05 -8.82
C GLY A 83 -19.96 -12.25 -9.06
N VAL A 84 -18.79 -12.04 -9.64
CA VAL A 84 -17.77 -13.09 -9.82
C VAL A 84 -16.63 -12.85 -8.84
N ARG A 85 -16.42 -13.80 -7.91
CA ARG A 85 -15.32 -13.73 -6.95
C ARG A 85 -14.11 -14.48 -7.48
N LEU A 86 -13.02 -13.75 -7.70
CA LEU A 86 -11.73 -14.31 -8.10
C LEU A 86 -10.93 -14.77 -6.88
N LYS A 87 -10.13 -15.84 -7.04
CA LYS A 87 -9.16 -16.27 -6.02
C LYS A 87 -8.00 -15.27 -5.87
N ASN A 88 -7.58 -14.65 -6.98
CA ASN A 88 -6.51 -13.67 -7.01
C ASN A 88 -7.05 -12.31 -7.47
N ILE A 89 -6.98 -11.30 -6.60
CA ILE A 89 -7.47 -9.95 -6.89
C ILE A 89 -6.69 -9.27 -8.03
N ASN A 90 -5.41 -9.61 -8.19
CA ASN A 90 -4.55 -9.02 -9.22
C ASN A 90 -4.92 -9.48 -10.63
N ALA A 91 -5.65 -10.60 -10.75
CA ALA A 91 -6.16 -11.10 -12.02
C ALA A 91 -7.45 -10.40 -12.47
N ALA A 92 -8.03 -9.53 -11.64
CA ALA A 92 -9.31 -8.88 -11.92
C ALA A 92 -9.33 -8.07 -13.24
N PRO A 93 -8.30 -7.29 -13.61
CA PRO A 93 -8.30 -6.58 -14.89
C PRO A 93 -8.30 -7.53 -16.11
N ALA A 94 -7.51 -8.61 -16.04
CA ALA A 94 -7.42 -9.60 -17.11
C ALA A 94 -8.73 -10.39 -17.24
N ALA A 95 -9.25 -10.91 -16.13
CA ALA A 95 -10.53 -11.62 -16.11
C ALA A 95 -11.69 -10.74 -16.58
N ALA A 96 -11.70 -9.45 -16.22
CA ALA A 96 -12.72 -8.52 -16.72
C ALA A 96 -12.59 -8.28 -18.23
N ALA A 97 -11.38 -8.20 -18.77
CA ALA A 97 -11.19 -8.09 -20.22
C ALA A 97 -11.70 -9.33 -20.97
N ASP A 98 -11.43 -10.53 -20.43
CA ASP A 98 -11.90 -11.79 -21.02
C ASP A 98 -13.43 -11.91 -20.95
N LEU A 99 -14.03 -11.55 -19.81
CA LEU A 99 -15.48 -11.53 -19.65
C LEU A 99 -16.16 -10.51 -20.58
N ARG A 100 -15.56 -9.32 -20.78
CA ARG A 100 -16.08 -8.33 -21.75
C ARG A 100 -16.08 -8.88 -23.16
N LYS A 101 -15.03 -9.61 -23.55
CA LYS A 101 -14.96 -10.24 -24.88
C LYS A 101 -16.00 -11.36 -25.04
N ALA A 102 -16.19 -12.19 -24.01
CA ALA A 102 -17.11 -13.32 -24.06
C ALA A 102 -18.59 -12.91 -24.02
N LEU A 103 -18.94 -11.88 -23.23
CA LEU A 103 -20.32 -11.44 -23.02
C LEU A 103 -20.79 -10.39 -24.03
N GLY A 104 -19.87 -9.77 -24.78
CA GLY A 104 -20.18 -8.74 -25.76
C GLY A 104 -20.73 -7.44 -25.14
N PHE A 105 -21.42 -6.63 -25.97
CA PHE A 105 -21.91 -5.30 -25.58
C PHE A 105 -23.21 -5.31 -24.76
N ALA A 106 -23.88 -6.46 -24.64
CA ALA A 106 -25.13 -6.58 -23.90
C ALA A 106 -24.92 -6.44 -22.38
N TYR A 107 -23.70 -6.68 -21.88
CA TYR A 107 -23.38 -6.66 -20.46
C TYR A 107 -22.26 -5.67 -20.16
N THR A 108 -22.44 -4.89 -19.09
CA THR A 108 -21.39 -4.00 -18.58
C THR A 108 -20.61 -4.72 -17.49
N VAL A 109 -19.36 -5.10 -17.79
CA VAL A 109 -18.45 -5.69 -16.80
C VAL A 109 -17.68 -4.58 -16.10
N LYS A 110 -17.90 -4.42 -14.78
CA LYS A 110 -17.15 -3.51 -13.91
C LYS A 110 -16.36 -4.31 -12.89
N THR A 111 -15.09 -3.98 -12.70
CA THR A 111 -14.30 -4.50 -11.59
C THR A 111 -14.60 -3.73 -10.30
N TYR A 112 -14.23 -4.29 -9.15
CA TYR A 112 -14.32 -3.56 -7.88
C TYR A 112 -13.50 -2.26 -7.89
N ALA A 113 -12.37 -2.25 -8.61
CA ALA A 113 -11.57 -1.04 -8.79
C ALA A 113 -12.28 0.01 -9.67
N ASP A 114 -13.06 -0.42 -10.68
CA ASP A 114 -13.86 0.49 -11.52
C ASP A 114 -15.03 1.10 -10.74
N MET A 115 -15.61 0.35 -9.80
CA MET A 115 -16.71 0.85 -8.96
C MET A 115 -16.21 1.80 -7.86
N ASN A 116 -14.97 1.64 -7.42
CA ASN A 116 -14.39 2.39 -6.29
C ASN A 116 -13.14 3.18 -6.73
N GLN A 117 -13.20 3.83 -7.90
CA GLN A 117 -12.05 4.52 -8.50
C GLN A 117 -11.43 5.56 -7.56
N THR A 118 -12.24 6.35 -6.85
CA THR A 118 -11.76 7.36 -5.89
C THR A 118 -10.90 6.75 -4.79
N LEU A 119 -11.37 5.65 -4.19
CA LEU A 119 -10.61 4.93 -3.15
C LEU A 119 -9.30 4.36 -3.71
N PHE A 120 -9.36 3.69 -4.87
CA PHE A 120 -8.16 3.12 -5.48
C PHE A 120 -7.17 4.18 -5.96
N ALA A 121 -7.64 5.33 -6.42
CA ALA A 121 -6.79 6.45 -6.81
C ALA A 121 -6.10 7.05 -5.58
N ALA A 122 -6.82 7.26 -4.48
CA ALA A 122 -6.25 7.72 -3.21
C ALA A 122 -5.17 6.76 -2.70
N LEU A 123 -5.45 5.46 -2.65
CA LEU A 123 -4.48 4.44 -2.22
C LEU A 123 -3.23 4.37 -3.12
N LYS A 124 -3.39 4.59 -4.43
CA LYS A 124 -2.24 4.64 -5.37
C LYS A 124 -1.41 5.90 -5.14
N LEU A 125 -2.04 7.04 -4.97
CA LEU A 125 -1.36 8.31 -4.70
C LEU A 125 -0.57 8.24 -3.40
N GLU A 126 -1.18 7.72 -2.34
CA GLU A 126 -0.54 7.53 -1.04
C GLU A 126 0.72 6.64 -1.18
N LYS A 127 0.61 5.48 -1.83
CA LYS A 127 1.75 4.60 -2.09
C LYS A 127 2.85 5.28 -2.91
N PHE A 128 2.49 6.09 -3.90
CA PHE A 128 3.44 6.84 -4.69
C PHE A 128 4.20 7.86 -3.84
N VAL A 129 3.48 8.65 -3.02
CA VAL A 129 4.09 9.63 -2.12
C VAL A 129 5.04 8.95 -1.12
N MET A 130 4.62 7.84 -0.50
CA MET A 130 5.48 7.06 0.40
C MET A 130 6.74 6.54 -0.30
N SER A 131 6.62 6.08 -1.55
CA SER A 131 7.78 5.64 -2.34
C SER A 131 8.76 6.77 -2.66
N LEU A 132 8.25 7.97 -2.91
CA LEU A 132 9.06 9.16 -3.19
C LEU A 132 9.84 9.59 -1.93
N VAL A 133 9.16 9.64 -0.77
CA VAL A 133 9.80 9.96 0.51
C VAL A 133 10.90 8.95 0.84
N LEU A 134 10.62 7.66 0.68
CA LEU A 134 11.63 6.60 0.91
C LEU A 134 12.84 6.77 -0.02
N ALA A 135 12.62 7.04 -1.31
CA ALA A 135 13.70 7.28 -2.27
C ALA A 135 14.57 8.47 -1.87
N LEU A 136 13.96 9.56 -1.40
CA LEU A 136 14.68 10.76 -0.96
C LEU A 136 15.51 10.51 0.31
N ILE A 137 14.97 9.78 1.29
CA ILE A 137 15.71 9.37 2.49
C ILE A 137 16.94 8.54 2.11
N ILE A 138 16.76 7.56 1.21
CA ILE A 138 17.88 6.72 0.75
C ILE A 138 18.92 7.58 0.03
N LEU A 139 18.51 8.52 -0.82
CA LEU A 139 19.41 9.43 -1.54
C LEU A 139 20.24 10.29 -0.58
N VAL A 140 19.61 10.88 0.44
CA VAL A 140 20.31 11.69 1.46
C VAL A 140 21.30 10.82 2.26
N ALA A 141 20.88 9.63 2.71
CA ALA A 141 21.74 8.70 3.42
C ALA A 141 22.96 8.27 2.59
N THR A 142 22.72 8.02 1.30
CA THR A 142 23.73 7.61 0.34
C THR A 142 24.76 8.73 0.09
N PHE A 143 24.32 9.98 -0.01
CA PHE A 143 25.21 11.15 -0.10
C PHE A 143 26.03 11.36 1.19
N ASN A 144 25.43 11.09 2.35
CA ASN A 144 26.12 11.15 3.63
C ASN A 144 27.27 10.14 3.71
N ILE A 145 27.04 8.89 3.29
CA ILE A 145 28.08 7.86 3.21
C ILE A 145 29.21 8.30 2.26
N ALA A 146 28.87 8.82 1.07
CA ALA A 146 29.88 9.30 0.13
C ALA A 146 30.74 10.44 0.72
N SER A 147 30.11 11.39 1.41
CA SER A 147 30.79 12.52 2.06
C SER A 147 31.69 12.05 3.20
N ASN A 148 31.24 11.08 3.99
CA ASN A 148 32.01 10.50 5.08
C ASN A 148 33.24 9.73 4.55
N LEU A 149 33.07 8.89 3.51
CA LEU A 149 34.19 8.18 2.87
C LEU A 149 35.20 9.13 2.23
N LEU A 150 34.73 10.23 1.62
CA LEU A 150 35.62 11.28 1.12
C LEU A 150 36.42 11.92 2.24
N MET A 151 35.76 12.32 3.34
CA MET A 151 36.43 12.94 4.48
C MET A 151 37.47 12.00 5.10
N MET A 152 37.11 10.74 5.31
CA MET A 152 38.02 9.71 5.82
C MET A 152 39.22 9.48 4.89
N SER A 153 39.03 9.55 3.57
CA SER A 153 40.14 9.44 2.61
C SER A 153 41.11 10.62 2.71
N VAL A 154 40.62 11.81 3.07
CA VAL A 154 41.44 13.01 3.29
C VAL A 154 42.21 12.90 4.61
N GLU A 155 41.56 12.49 5.70
CA GLU A 155 42.22 12.29 7.01
C GLU A 155 43.32 11.22 6.95
N LYS A 156 43.17 10.23 6.08
CA LYS A 156 44.12 9.13 5.89
C LYS A 156 45.11 9.34 4.75
N LEU A 157 45.21 10.56 4.19
CA LEU A 157 46.12 10.88 3.08
C LEU A 157 47.56 10.49 3.37
N ARG A 158 48.07 10.80 4.56
CA ARG A 158 49.45 10.51 4.96
C ARG A 158 49.72 9.00 5.04
N ASP A 159 48.79 8.24 5.60
CA ASP A 159 48.86 6.76 5.69
C ASP A 159 48.85 6.13 4.28
N ILE A 160 48.01 6.65 3.37
CA ILE A 160 47.96 6.24 1.97
C ILE A 160 49.28 6.56 1.25
N GLY A 161 49.86 7.73 1.51
CA GLY A 161 51.16 8.15 0.96
C GLY A 161 52.30 7.22 1.36
N ILE A 162 52.34 6.79 2.63
CA ILE A 162 53.32 5.82 3.12
C ILE A 162 53.14 4.46 2.45
N LEU A 163 51.89 3.95 2.37
CA LEU A 163 51.60 2.69 1.67
C LEU A 163 52.01 2.74 0.19
N ARG A 164 51.79 3.87 -0.48
CA ARG A 164 52.23 4.10 -1.86
C ARG A 164 53.75 4.12 -1.99
N ALA A 165 54.46 4.74 -1.04
CA ALA A 165 55.92 4.75 -1.00
C ALA A 165 56.52 3.36 -0.76
N LEU A 166 55.81 2.49 -0.02
CA LEU A 166 56.15 1.08 0.19
C LEU A 166 55.80 0.18 -1.02
N GLY A 167 55.25 0.74 -2.09
CA GLY A 167 54.95 0.01 -3.34
C GLY A 167 53.49 -0.41 -3.52
N ALA A 168 52.56 0.03 -2.67
CA ALA A 168 51.14 -0.29 -2.85
C ALA A 168 50.59 0.32 -4.16
N GLY A 169 50.00 -0.52 -5.00
CA GLY A 169 49.34 -0.09 -6.23
C GLY A 169 48.02 0.67 -5.95
N PRO A 170 47.56 1.52 -6.89
CA PRO A 170 46.29 2.25 -6.73
C PRO A 170 45.08 1.31 -6.63
N GLY A 171 45.18 0.10 -7.20
CA GLY A 171 44.15 -0.94 -7.06
C GLY A 171 44.02 -1.51 -5.65
N PHE A 172 45.12 -1.54 -4.87
CA PHE A 172 45.08 -1.98 -3.47
C PHE A 172 44.29 -0.99 -2.61
N ILE A 173 44.58 0.31 -2.76
CA ILE A 173 43.87 1.39 -2.06
C ILE A 173 42.39 1.39 -2.42
N ARG A 174 42.05 1.26 -3.71
CA ARG A 174 40.65 1.16 -4.15
C ARG A 174 39.91 -0.01 -3.51
N ARG A 175 40.59 -1.15 -3.31
CA ARG A 175 40.01 -2.34 -2.68
C ARG A 175 39.77 -2.14 -1.18
N VAL A 176 40.66 -1.43 -0.48
CA VAL A 176 40.48 -1.08 0.94
C VAL A 176 39.22 -0.24 1.13
N PHE A 177 39.09 0.88 0.40
CA PHE A 177 37.91 1.74 0.49
C PHE A 177 36.61 1.06 0.03
N PHE A 178 36.69 0.15 -0.94
CA PHE A 178 35.54 -0.64 -1.35
C PHE A 178 35.07 -1.59 -0.23
N TRP A 179 35.99 -2.27 0.46
CA TRP A 179 35.65 -3.13 1.59
C TRP A 179 35.11 -2.37 2.79
N GLU A 180 35.64 -1.17 3.03
CA GLU A 180 35.13 -0.29 4.08
C GLU A 180 33.69 0.16 3.78
N GLY A 181 33.42 0.62 2.56
CA GLY A 181 32.06 0.91 2.11
C GLY A 181 31.14 -0.32 2.18
N ASN A 182 31.67 -1.50 1.90
CA ASN A 182 30.93 -2.77 2.02
C ASN A 182 30.55 -3.08 3.47
N LEU A 183 31.50 -2.98 4.39
CA LEU A 183 31.27 -3.20 5.81
C LEU A 183 30.20 -2.26 6.35
N ILE A 184 30.29 -0.97 6.01
CA ILE A 184 29.28 0.03 6.41
C ILE A 184 27.90 -0.32 5.84
N ALA A 185 27.83 -0.66 4.55
CA ALA A 185 26.57 -1.00 3.90
C ALA A 185 25.93 -2.27 4.50
N VAL A 186 26.70 -3.34 4.69
CA VAL A 186 26.18 -4.62 5.21
C VAL A 186 25.73 -4.48 6.66
N THR A 187 26.53 -3.84 7.52
CA THR A 187 26.17 -3.61 8.92
C THR A 187 24.97 -2.68 9.06
N GLY A 188 24.94 -1.59 8.29
CA GLY A 188 23.80 -0.66 8.28
C GLY A 188 22.51 -1.31 7.79
N ILE A 189 22.56 -2.06 6.68
CA ILE A 189 21.38 -2.74 6.12
C ILE A 189 20.90 -3.85 7.06
N SER A 190 21.80 -4.67 7.60
CA SER A 190 21.42 -5.75 8.51
C SER A 190 20.77 -5.21 9.80
N LEU A 191 21.36 -4.18 10.42
CA LEU A 191 20.76 -3.50 11.57
C LEU A 191 19.44 -2.82 11.21
N GLY A 192 19.37 -2.15 10.06
CA GLY A 192 18.14 -1.51 9.59
C GLY A 192 17.00 -2.49 9.34
N VAL A 193 17.28 -3.64 8.73
CA VAL A 193 16.29 -4.72 8.52
C VAL A 193 15.87 -5.32 9.87
N LEU A 194 16.83 -5.61 10.76
CA LEU A 194 16.52 -6.15 12.09
C LEU A 194 15.63 -5.20 12.90
N LEU A 195 15.97 -3.91 12.94
CA LEU A 195 15.18 -2.90 13.63
C LEU A 195 13.82 -2.69 12.96
N GLY A 196 13.78 -2.58 11.63
CA GLY A 196 12.54 -2.38 10.89
C GLY A 196 11.55 -3.53 11.05
N VAL A 197 12.04 -4.78 10.95
CA VAL A 197 11.23 -5.97 11.22
C VAL A 197 10.84 -6.04 12.69
N GLY A 198 11.76 -5.76 13.61
CA GLY A 198 11.49 -5.75 15.05
C GLY A 198 10.37 -4.78 15.44
N VAL A 199 10.44 -3.54 14.94
CA VAL A 199 9.38 -2.53 15.15
C VAL A 199 8.07 -2.95 14.49
N SER A 200 8.13 -3.53 13.29
CA SER A 200 6.92 -4.00 12.59
C SER A 200 6.21 -5.13 13.36
N VAL A 201 6.97 -6.09 13.89
CA VAL A 201 6.43 -7.18 14.73
C VAL A 201 5.91 -6.62 16.05
N PHE A 202 6.63 -5.67 16.66
CA PHE A 202 6.19 -5.01 17.89
C PHE A 202 4.84 -4.31 17.71
N LEU A 203 4.67 -3.56 16.61
CA LEU A 203 3.40 -2.90 16.26
C LEU A 203 2.28 -3.90 15.93
N ALA A 204 2.62 -5.08 15.41
CA ALA A 204 1.64 -6.14 15.16
C ALA A 204 1.10 -6.76 16.45
N VAL A 205 1.94 -6.89 17.49
CA VAL A 205 1.59 -7.51 18.79
C VAL A 205 0.97 -6.48 19.75
N TYR A 206 1.54 -5.27 19.82
CA TYR A 206 1.09 -4.20 20.68
C TYR A 206 0.51 -3.06 19.82
N PRO A 207 -0.83 -2.94 19.72
CA PRO A 207 -1.47 -1.83 19.03
C PRO A 207 -1.37 -0.58 19.90
N VAL A 208 -0.19 0.04 19.94
CA VAL A 208 0.09 1.27 20.72
C VAL A 208 -0.67 2.48 20.16
N ILE A 209 -1.07 2.41 18.89
CA ILE A 209 -1.82 3.46 18.19
C ILE A 209 -3.25 2.98 18.00
N GLU A 210 -4.12 3.30 18.95
CA GLU A 210 -5.57 3.24 18.71
C GLU A 210 -5.92 4.43 17.80
N LEU A 211 -6.23 4.15 16.54
CA LEU A 211 -6.78 5.19 15.70
C LEU A 211 -8.21 5.50 16.19
N PRO A 212 -8.61 6.77 16.30
CA PRO A 212 -9.99 7.14 16.59
C PRO A 212 -10.89 6.43 15.58
N ALA A 213 -11.68 5.48 16.08
CA ALA A 213 -12.53 4.61 15.27
C ALA A 213 -13.52 5.40 14.41
N ASP A 214 -13.78 6.66 14.77
CA ASP A 214 -14.68 7.58 14.07
C ASP A 214 -14.12 8.12 12.73
N ILE A 215 -12.80 8.00 12.48
CA ILE A 215 -12.14 8.55 11.27
C ILE A 215 -11.41 7.45 10.48
N TYR A 216 -10.69 6.56 11.16
CA TYR A 216 -9.95 5.47 10.53
C TYR A 216 -10.47 4.13 11.05
N TYR A 217 -11.54 3.64 10.42
CA TYR A 217 -12.34 2.48 10.82
C TYR A 217 -11.64 1.11 10.69
N ILE A 218 -10.31 1.08 10.58
CA ILE A 218 -9.50 -0.13 10.76
C ILE A 218 -8.96 -0.13 12.18
N THR A 219 -9.50 -1.00 13.05
CA THR A 219 -9.09 -1.13 14.46
C THR A 219 -7.61 -1.49 14.65
N LYS A 220 -6.95 -1.99 13.59
CA LYS A 220 -5.53 -2.39 13.59
C LYS A 220 -4.94 -2.19 12.20
N VAL A 221 -3.86 -1.43 12.05
CA VAL A 221 -3.10 -1.41 10.79
C VAL A 221 -2.53 -2.82 10.57
N PRO A 222 -2.98 -3.59 9.57
CA PRO A 222 -2.46 -4.92 9.34
C PRO A 222 -1.02 -4.81 8.84
N VAL A 223 -0.07 -5.20 9.69
CA VAL A 223 1.35 -5.21 9.33
C VAL A 223 1.64 -6.47 8.51
N GLU A 224 1.51 -6.35 7.18
CA GLU A 224 1.90 -7.42 6.26
C GLU A 224 3.38 -7.35 5.91
N LEU A 225 4.20 -8.15 6.59
CA LEU A 225 5.61 -8.32 6.25
C LEU A 225 5.77 -9.25 5.04
N LYS A 226 5.98 -8.65 3.87
CA LYS A 226 6.28 -9.40 2.64
C LYS A 226 7.78 -9.52 2.47
N LEU A 227 8.29 -10.75 2.52
CA LEU A 227 9.72 -11.06 2.39
C LEU A 227 10.31 -10.47 1.09
N VAL A 228 9.54 -10.50 0.01
CA VAL A 228 9.90 -9.89 -1.28
C VAL A 228 10.17 -8.39 -1.15
N ASN A 229 9.35 -7.65 -0.40
CA ASN A 229 9.53 -6.21 -0.21
C ASN A 229 10.78 -5.94 0.63
N ILE A 230 11.01 -6.71 1.69
CA ILE A 230 12.19 -6.56 2.57
C ILE A 230 13.47 -6.80 1.77
N LEU A 231 13.53 -7.91 1.02
CA LEU A 231 14.68 -8.24 0.19
C LEU A 231 14.89 -7.24 -0.95
N ALA A 232 13.81 -6.79 -1.60
CA ALA A 232 13.90 -5.77 -2.65
C ALA A 232 14.46 -4.45 -2.12
N THR A 233 13.96 -3.97 -0.97
CA THR A 233 14.48 -2.76 -0.33
C THR A 233 15.94 -2.92 0.08
N ALA A 234 16.31 -4.04 0.71
CA ALA A 234 17.70 -4.31 1.10
C ALA A 234 18.64 -4.34 -0.13
N ALA A 235 18.22 -4.97 -1.22
CA ALA A 235 18.99 -5.04 -2.46
C ALA A 235 19.16 -3.66 -3.10
N VAL A 236 18.08 -2.87 -3.21
CA VAL A 236 18.12 -1.51 -3.77
C VAL A 236 19.01 -0.61 -2.93
N SER A 237 18.87 -0.64 -1.59
CA SER A 237 19.73 0.12 -0.67
C SER A 237 21.19 -0.27 -0.80
N TYR A 238 21.51 -1.57 -0.92
CA TYR A 238 22.88 -2.03 -1.11
C TYR A 238 23.49 -1.53 -2.41
N VAL A 239 22.74 -1.60 -3.53
CA VAL A 239 23.20 -1.09 -4.83
C VAL A 239 23.48 0.42 -4.75
N LEU A 240 22.59 1.20 -4.13
CA LEU A 240 22.76 2.65 -4.00
C LEU A 240 23.96 3.03 -3.11
N CYS A 241 24.17 2.31 -2.00
CA CYS A 241 25.35 2.49 -1.16
C CYS A 241 26.64 2.16 -1.91
N MET A 242 26.66 1.04 -2.65
CA MET A 242 27.81 0.64 -3.45
C MET A 242 28.15 1.66 -4.54
N LEU A 243 27.15 2.14 -5.28
CA LEU A 243 27.35 3.18 -6.30
C LEU A 243 27.98 4.44 -5.71
N SER A 244 27.61 4.77 -4.48
CA SER A 244 28.11 5.98 -3.82
C SER A 244 29.46 5.81 -3.15
N ALA A 245 29.84 4.60 -2.78
CA ALA A 245 31.21 4.29 -2.35
C ALA A 245 32.21 4.27 -3.53
N VAL A 246 31.75 4.00 -4.76
CA VAL A 246 32.62 3.94 -5.95
C VAL A 246 33.25 5.30 -6.27
N TYR A 247 32.48 6.40 -6.20
CA TYR A 247 33.01 7.73 -6.55
C TYR A 247 34.15 8.19 -5.62
N PRO A 248 34.02 8.14 -4.28
CA PRO A 248 35.12 8.41 -3.34
C PRO A 248 36.31 7.48 -3.52
N ALA A 249 36.08 6.16 -3.68
CA ALA A 249 37.15 5.18 -3.84
C ALA A 249 38.01 5.46 -5.09
N LEU A 250 37.38 5.87 -6.19
CA LEU A 250 38.08 6.27 -7.40
C LEU A 250 38.89 7.56 -7.19
N ARG A 251 38.34 8.56 -6.50
CA ARG A 251 39.07 9.80 -6.19
C ARG A 251 40.27 9.55 -5.26
N ALA A 252 40.09 8.80 -4.19
CA ALA A 252 41.15 8.48 -3.23
C ALA A 252 42.32 7.73 -3.88
N SER A 253 42.02 6.83 -4.83
CA SER A 253 43.05 6.06 -5.54
C SER A 253 43.96 6.88 -6.47
N LYS A 254 43.56 8.12 -6.83
CA LYS A 254 44.28 9.00 -7.76
C LYS A 254 45.18 10.02 -7.07
N VAL A 255 45.26 10.01 -5.74
CA VAL A 255 46.12 10.94 -4.99
C VAL A 255 47.61 10.63 -5.25
N SER A 256 48.37 11.68 -5.59
CA SER A 256 49.81 11.59 -5.79
C SER A 256 50.55 11.42 -4.44
N PRO A 257 51.54 10.50 -4.34
CA PRO A 257 52.28 10.27 -3.09
C PRO A 257 53.01 11.53 -2.58
N ILE A 258 53.45 12.39 -3.50
CA ILE A 258 54.20 13.61 -3.19
C ILE A 258 53.27 14.66 -2.57
N ASP A 259 52.04 14.78 -3.08
CA ASP A 259 51.06 15.73 -2.55
C ASP A 259 50.49 15.25 -1.21
N ALA A 260 50.34 13.94 -1.03
CA ALA A 260 49.87 13.34 0.22
C ALA A 260 50.85 13.53 1.40
N ILE A 261 52.16 13.56 1.14
CA ILE A 261 53.19 13.76 2.17
C ILE A 261 53.46 15.26 2.42
N ARG A 262 53.26 16.11 1.41
CA ARG A 262 53.52 17.56 1.50
C ARG A 262 52.34 18.36 2.09
N TYR A 263 51.10 17.88 1.94
CA TYR A 263 49.88 18.57 2.40
C TYR A 263 49.06 17.77 3.43
N GLY A 264 49.52 16.58 3.84
CA GLY A 264 48.89 15.74 4.86
C GLY A 264 49.58 15.76 6.22
#